data_AF-A0A8H6EZB9-F1
#
_entry.id   AF-A0A8H6EZB9-F1
#
_cell.length_a   1.000
_cell.length_b   1.000
_cell.length_c   1.000
_cell.angle_alpha   90.00
_cell.angle_beta   90.00
_cell.angle_gamma   90.00
#
_symmetry.space_group_name_H-M   'P 1'
#
loop_
_entity.id
_entity.type
_entity.pdbx_description
1 polymer ?
#
loop_
_entity_poly.entity_id
_entity_poly.type
_entity_poly.pdbx_seq_one_letter_code
_entity_poly.pdbx_strand_id
1 'polypeptide(L)'
;MGMGNWIHYTIDFLMISMILAGIKEATGYSLALNYIAHTKDSIAVLDKYLGLGEKLFAWSCRWAKNSNSFKLTQIPGKNQIKDVIDASKKLVNIDSSDRK
;
A
#
# COMPACT_ATOMS: atom_id res chain seq x y z
N MET A 1 27.10 11.13 -23.58
CA MET A 1 25.83 11.35 -22.85
C MET A 1 25.58 10.09 -22.03
N GLY A 2 25.90 10.15 -20.73
CA GLY A 2 26.16 8.97 -19.92
C GLY A 2 24.93 8.15 -19.54
N MET A 3 25.13 6.84 -19.41
CA MET A 3 24.14 5.84 -18.98
C MET A 3 23.44 6.22 -17.64
N GLY A 4 24.12 6.99 -16.77
CA GLY A 4 23.57 7.40 -15.48
C GLY A 4 22.32 8.27 -15.55
N ASN A 5 22.18 9.11 -16.58
CA ASN A 5 21.00 9.99 -16.70
C ASN A 5 19.75 9.20 -17.09
N TRP A 6 19.89 8.18 -17.93
CA TRP A 6 18.79 7.32 -18.35
C TRP A 6 18.24 6.52 -17.17
N ILE A 7 19.13 6.00 -16.33
CA ILE A 7 18.75 5.28 -15.11
C ILE A 7 17.97 6.20 -14.17
N HIS A 8 18.46 7.43 -13.94
CA HIS A 8 17.73 8.40 -13.10
C HIS A 8 16.33 8.69 -13.64
N TYR A 9 16.19 8.99 -14.93
CA TYR A 9 14.86 9.20 -15.51
C TYR A 9 13.96 7.98 -15.35
N THR A 10 14.47 6.76 -15.58
CA THR A 10 13.65 5.55 -15.38
C THR A 10 13.22 5.37 -13.92
N ILE A 11 14.08 5.71 -12.95
CA ILE A 11 13.75 5.65 -11.52
C ILE A 11 12.71 6.72 -11.16
N ASP A 12 12.87 7.94 -11.66
CA ASP A 12 11.94 9.04 -11.39
C ASP A 12 10.55 8.73 -11.96
N PHE A 13 10.50 8.22 -13.19
CA PHE A 13 9.27 7.70 -13.76
C PHE A 13 8.70 6.59 -12.86
N LEU A 14 9.47 5.55 -12.53
CA LEU A 14 9.01 4.47 -11.66
C LEU A 14 8.42 4.98 -10.32
N MET A 15 9.07 5.97 -9.72
CA MET A 15 8.60 6.64 -8.50
C MET A 15 7.24 7.31 -8.71
N ILE A 16 7.07 8.05 -9.80
CA ILE A 16 5.79 8.68 -10.15
C ILE A 16 4.70 7.61 -10.29
N SER A 17 4.98 6.51 -10.98
CA SER A 17 4.02 5.40 -11.14
C SER A 17 3.61 4.79 -9.79
N MET A 18 4.59 4.60 -8.91
CA MET A 18 4.38 4.07 -7.56
C MET A 18 3.56 5.02 -6.68
N ILE A 19 3.77 6.34 -6.81
CA ILE A 19 2.98 7.36 -6.10
C ILE A 19 1.53 7.35 -6.58
N LEU A 20 1.30 7.30 -7.90
CA LEU A 20 -0.04 7.22 -8.47
C LEU A 20 -0.77 5.95 -8.02
N ALA A 21 -0.06 4.82 -7.98
CA ALA A 21 -0.59 3.56 -7.44
C ALA A 21 -0.96 3.69 -5.96
N GLY A 22 -0.11 4.32 -5.14
CA GLY A 22 -0.40 4.57 -3.73
C GLY A 22 -1.62 5.47 -3.52
N ILE A 23 -1.81 6.50 -4.34
CA ILE A 23 -3.00 7.36 -4.33
C ILE A 23 -4.24 6.53 -4.67
N LYS A 24 -4.18 5.68 -5.69
CA LYS A 24 -5.27 4.77 -6.06
C LYS A 24 -5.62 3.80 -4.94
N GLU A 25 -4.64 3.21 -4.26
CA GLU A 25 -4.88 2.28 -3.15
C GLU A 25 -5.39 2.99 -1.89
N ALA A 26 -4.91 4.20 -1.61
CA ALA A 26 -5.34 4.98 -0.44
C ALA A 26 -6.73 5.61 -0.61
N THR A 27 -7.09 6.02 -1.82
CA THR A 27 -8.32 6.79 -2.09
C THR A 27 -9.38 6.01 -2.88
N GLY A 28 -8.99 4.94 -3.57
CA GLY A 28 -9.85 4.19 -4.49
C GLY A 28 -10.01 4.81 -5.89
N TYR A 29 -9.45 6.01 -6.13
CA TYR A 29 -9.58 6.69 -7.42
C TYR A 29 -8.45 6.29 -8.38
N SER A 30 -8.82 5.81 -9.57
CA SER A 30 -7.87 5.51 -10.65
C SER A 30 -7.65 6.72 -11.54
N LEU A 31 -6.43 6.87 -12.09
CA LEU A 31 -6.13 7.90 -13.06
C LEU A 31 -7.00 7.70 -14.32
N ALA A 32 -7.73 8.75 -14.73
CA ALA A 32 -8.56 8.71 -15.93
C ALA A 32 -7.68 8.85 -17.19
N LEU A 33 -7.08 7.74 -17.62
CA LEU A 33 -6.20 7.67 -18.79
C LEU A 33 -6.84 8.22 -20.07
N ASN A 34 -8.16 8.02 -20.23
CA ASN A 34 -8.95 8.52 -21.36
C ASN A 34 -9.02 10.05 -21.44
N TYR A 35 -8.80 10.76 -20.34
CA TYR A 35 -8.80 12.22 -20.30
C TYR A 35 -7.42 12.84 -20.56
N ILE A 36 -6.36 12.06 -20.36
CA ILE A 36 -4.96 12.53 -20.44
C ILE A 36 -4.33 12.15 -21.78
N ALA A 37 -4.68 11.00 -22.35
CA ALA A 37 -4.10 10.51 -23.59
C ALA A 37 -5.11 10.56 -24.73
N HIS A 38 -4.76 11.28 -25.80
CA HIS A 38 -5.60 11.43 -27.00
C HIS A 38 -5.52 10.24 -27.97
N THR A 39 -4.52 9.35 -27.80
CA THR A 39 -4.25 8.23 -28.71
C THR A 39 -4.33 6.90 -27.95
N LYS A 40 -4.96 5.87 -28.57
CA LYS A 40 -5.14 4.53 -27.96
C LYS A 40 -3.84 3.85 -27.54
N ASP A 41 -2.78 4.04 -28.34
CA ASP A 41 -1.47 3.47 -28.05
C ASP A 41 -0.82 4.10 -26.80
N SER A 42 -1.00 5.41 -26.63
CA SER A 42 -0.53 6.13 -25.44
C SER A 42 -1.27 5.67 -24.18
N ILE A 43 -2.58 5.40 -24.28
CA ILE A 43 -3.36 4.82 -23.18
C ILE A 43 -2.81 3.44 -22.79
N ALA A 44 -2.55 2.56 -23.77
CA ALA A 44 -2.04 1.22 -23.50
C ALA A 44 -0.63 1.21 -22.88
N VAL A 45 0.25 2.13 -23.30
CA VAL A 45 1.58 2.28 -22.69
C VAL A 45 1.46 2.80 -21.27
N LEU A 46 0.62 3.81 -21.04
CA LEU A 46 0.46 4.43 -19.73
C LEU A 46 -0.24 3.49 -18.74
N ASP A 47 -1.17 2.65 -19.20
CA ASP A 47 -1.81 1.58 -18.43
C ASP A 47 -0.81 0.51 -17.98
N LYS A 48 0.03 0.00 -18.91
CA LYS A 48 1.12 -0.93 -18.56
C LYS A 48 2.09 -0.32 -17.56
N TYR A 49 2.40 0.95 -17.74
CA TYR A 49 3.31 1.69 -16.88
C TYR A 49 2.74 1.91 -15.47
N LEU A 50 1.46 2.29 -15.33
CA LEU A 50 0.77 2.37 -14.05
C LEU A 50 0.67 1.00 -13.38
N GLY A 51 0.33 -0.04 -14.15
CA GLY A 51 0.26 -1.41 -13.66
C GLY A 51 1.60 -1.96 -13.13
N LEU A 52 2.73 -1.51 -13.68
CA LEU A 52 4.05 -1.82 -13.13
C LEU A 52 4.27 -1.15 -11.77
N GLY A 53 3.88 0.12 -11.62
CA GLY A 53 3.95 0.84 -10.34
C GLY A 53 3.08 0.21 -9.26
N GLU A 54 1.87 -0.23 -9.61
CA GLU A 54 0.97 -0.95 -8.71
C GLU A 54 1.58 -2.26 -8.19
N LYS A 55 2.17 -3.06 -9.08
CA LYS A 55 2.83 -4.30 -8.68
C LYS A 55 4.02 -4.06 -7.75
N LEU A 56 4.82 -3.03 -8.05
CA LEU A 56 5.97 -2.67 -7.20
C LEU A 56 5.52 -2.10 -5.86
N PHE A 57 4.51 -1.24 -5.84
CA PHE A 57 3.92 -0.72 -4.61
C PHE A 57 3.39 -1.85 -3.73
N ALA A 58 2.58 -2.76 -4.28
CA ALA A 58 2.06 -3.91 -3.57
C ALA A 58 3.19 -4.83 -3.05
N TRP A 59 4.25 -5.02 -3.84
CA TRP A 59 5.42 -5.79 -3.43
C TRP A 59 6.17 -5.11 -2.29
N SER A 60 6.38 -3.79 -2.35
CA SER A 60 6.97 -2.99 -1.27
C SER A 60 6.12 -3.04 0.00
N CYS A 61 4.79 -2.95 -0.10
CA CYS A 61 3.89 -3.12 1.04
C CYS A 61 3.97 -4.52 1.63
N ARG A 62 4.07 -5.56 0.79
CA ARG A 62 4.24 -6.95 1.25
C ARG A 62 5.59 -7.15 1.93
N TRP A 63 6.65 -6.57 1.39
CA TRP A 63 7.99 -6.59 1.98
C TRP A 63 7.99 -5.88 3.34
N ALA A 64 7.37 -4.71 3.43
CA ALA A 64 7.20 -3.99 4.69
C ALA A 64 6.48 -4.85 5.72
N LYS A 65 5.32 -5.45 5.38
CA LYS A 65 4.56 -6.36 6.26
C LYS A 65 5.37 -7.56 6.76
N ASN A 66 6.30 -8.08 5.95
CA ASN A 66 7.11 -9.25 6.30
C ASN A 66 8.44 -8.89 7.00
N SER A 67 8.80 -7.61 7.03
CA SER A 67 10.02 -7.16 7.69
C SER A 67 9.80 -7.01 9.20
N ASN A 68 10.82 -7.35 10.00
CA ASN A 68 10.81 -7.08 11.45
C ASN A 68 10.91 -5.57 11.78
N SER A 69 11.25 -4.74 10.80
CA SER A 69 11.40 -3.30 10.96
C SER A 69 10.05 -2.56 10.99
N PHE A 70 9.04 -3.07 10.29
CA PHE A 70 7.70 -2.48 10.29
C PHE A 70 6.76 -3.30 11.17
N LYS A 71 6.43 -2.75 12.34
CA LYS A 71 5.36 -3.28 13.18
C LYS A 71 4.05 -2.60 12.80
N LEU A 72 2.94 -3.33 12.89
CA LEU A 72 1.62 -2.74 12.81
C LEU A 72 1.45 -1.81 14.02
N THR A 73 1.74 -0.52 13.83
CA THR A 73 1.41 0.51 14.81
C THR A 73 -0.11 0.51 14.97
N GLN A 74 -0.57 0.17 16.18
CA GLN A 74 -1.96 0.37 16.57
C GLN A 74 -2.18 1.88 16.58
N ILE A 75 -2.84 2.40 15.55
CA ILE A 75 -3.28 3.80 15.54
C ILE A 75 -4.31 3.92 16.67
N PRO A 76 -4.06 4.68 17.74
CA PRO A 76 -4.99 4.81 18.85
C PRO A 76 -6.33 5.28 18.30
N GLY A 77 -7.37 4.45 18.45
CA GLY A 77 -8.72 4.71 17.95
C GLY A 77 -9.20 3.87 16.76
N LYS A 78 -8.32 3.21 15.97
CA LYS A 78 -8.77 2.40 14.81
C LYS A 78 -9.08 0.94 15.15
N ASN A 79 -8.45 0.39 16.18
CA ASN A 79 -8.58 -1.01 16.58
C ASN A 79 -9.33 -1.22 17.90
N GLN A 80 -10.08 -0.21 18.35
CA GLN A 80 -10.82 -0.22 19.63
C GLN A 80 -11.66 -1.49 19.80
N ILE A 81 -12.29 -1.99 18.74
CA ILE A 81 -13.10 -3.20 18.81
C ILE A 81 -12.25 -4.44 19.12
N LYS A 82 -11.06 -4.58 18.52
CA LYS A 82 -10.16 -5.71 18.78
C LYS A 82 -9.59 -5.62 20.19
N ASP A 83 -9.21 -4.43 20.63
CA ASP A 83 -8.66 -4.21 21.98
C ASP A 83 -9.71 -4.49 23.06
N VAL A 84 -10.97 -4.08 22.84
CA VAL A 84 -12.10 -4.39 23.74
C VAL A 84 -12.39 -5.88 23.76
N ILE A 85 -12.39 -6.56 22.60
CA ILE A 85 -12.60 -8.01 22.54
C ILE A 85 -11.48 -8.75 23.29
N ASP A 86 -10.22 -8.34 23.14
CA ASP A 86 -9.09 -8.98 23.80
C ASP A 86 -9.10 -8.73 25.31
N ALA A 87 -9.47 -7.51 25.75
CA ALA A 87 -9.69 -7.18 27.14
C ALA A 87 -10.84 -7.99 27.76
N SER A 88 -11.99 -8.11 27.08
CA SER A 88 -13.12 -8.94 27.53
C SER A 88 -12.72 -10.41 27.66
N LYS A 89 -11.95 -10.94 26.70
CA LYS A 89 -11.48 -12.33 26.72
C LYS A 89 -10.54 -12.60 27.91
N LYS A 90 -9.70 -11.62 28.25
CA LYS A 90 -8.81 -11.68 29.42
C LYS A 90 -9.59 -11.68 30.74
N LEU A 91 -10.64 -10.87 30.85
CA LEU A 91 -11.50 -10.80 32.04
C LEU A 91 -12.28 -12.11 32.27
N VAL A 92 -12.83 -12.71 31.21
CA VAL A 92 -13.53 -14.01 31.29
C VAL A 92 -12.61 -15.13 31.79
N ASN A 93 -11.33 -15.12 31.37
CA ASN A 93 -10.38 -16.14 31.77
C ASN A 93 -10.02 -16.01 33.26
N ILE A 94 -9.91 -14.79 33.78
CA ILE A 94 -9.68 -14.51 35.21
C ILE A 94 -10.89 -14.98 36.05
N ASP A 95 -12.12 -14.64 35.64
CA ASP A 95 -13.35 -15.10 36.31
C ASP A 95 -13.46 -16.63 36.35
N SER A 96 -13.05 -17.31 35.27
CA SER A 96 -13.04 -18.77 35.23
C SER A 96 -11.94 -19.43 36.06
N SER A 97 -10.88 -18.68 36.40
CA SER A 97 -9.78 -19.17 37.23
C SER A 97 -10.08 -19.03 38.72
N ASP A 98 -10.85 -18.02 39.14
CA ASP A 98 -11.25 -17.83 40.55
C ASP A 98 -12.37 -18.79 40.99
N ARG A 99 -13.04 -19.46 40.05
CA ARG A 99 -14.08 -20.48 40.33
C ARG A 99 -13.57 -21.93 40.44
N LYS A 100 -12.26 -22.15 40.36
CA LYS A 100 -11.62 -23.45 40.62
C LYS A 100 -10.92 -23.45 41.96
#